data_AF-A0A7S2KII0-F1
#
_entry.id   AF-A0A7S2KII0-F1
#
_cell.length_a   1.000
_cell.length_b   1.000
_cell.length_c   1.000
_cell.angle_alpha   90.00
_cell.angle_beta   90.00
_cell.angle_gamma   90.00
#
_symmetry.space_group_name_H-M   'P 1'
#
loop_
_entity.id
_entity.type
_entity.pdbx_description
1 polymer ?
#
loop_
_entity_poly.entity_id
_entity_poly.type
_entity_poly.pdbx_seq_one_letter_code
_entity_poly.pdbx_strand_id
1 'polypeptide(L)'
;MEKSFADGNVYAKTDAYSYSTLIAALLRSRQYDAARKAQHTLDYMEKMYAAGDEEMKPDKVAYNSTLRMWAKSTERKAINKADELVARMEELSKVGERGDLRPDTLTYTTLIDVWAKSRRDDAGVKAESILEKIELLHGTHDEKKAVPATHAFNAAINAWASINKVNKKNAQRAHALLKRMEQLT
;
A
#
# COMPACT_ATOMS: atom_id res chain seq x y z
N MET A 1 -10.64 -32.05 -2.92
CA MET A 1 -11.94 -32.08 -2.19
C MET A 1 -12.66 -30.77 -2.45
N GLU A 2 -13.15 -30.63 -3.67
CA GLU A 2 -14.21 -29.67 -4.00
C GLU A 2 -15.54 -30.35 -3.63
N LYS A 3 -16.30 -29.75 -2.72
CA LYS A 3 -17.75 -29.94 -2.54
C LYS A 3 -18.19 -29.20 -1.28
N SER A 4 -18.84 -28.04 -1.47
CA SER A 4 -20.08 -27.62 -0.78
C SER A 4 -20.23 -26.09 -0.82
N PHE A 5 -20.55 -25.53 -1.98
CA PHE A 5 -21.15 -24.18 -2.08
C PHE A 5 -22.23 -24.21 -3.15
N ALA A 6 -23.22 -25.06 -2.94
CA ALA A 6 -24.49 -25.04 -3.65
C ALA A 6 -25.55 -25.45 -2.64
N ASP A 7 -26.13 -24.46 -1.96
CA ASP A 7 -27.57 -24.33 -1.76
C ASP A 7 -27.88 -23.22 -0.75
N GLY A 8 -28.67 -22.25 -1.18
CA GLY A 8 -29.47 -21.39 -0.30
C GLY A 8 -28.85 -20.07 0.16
N ASN A 9 -28.59 -19.12 -0.76
CA ASN A 9 -28.88 -17.71 -0.47
C ASN A 9 -29.08 -16.88 -1.75
N VAL A 10 -30.35 -16.67 -2.12
CA VAL A 10 -30.76 -15.92 -3.33
C VAL A 10 -30.89 -14.40 -3.06
N TYR A 11 -30.45 -13.85 -1.90
CA TYR A 11 -30.71 -12.44 -1.55
C TYR A 11 -29.58 -11.65 -0.86
N ALA A 12 -28.31 -12.01 -1.04
CA ALA A 12 -27.21 -11.11 -0.67
C ALA A 12 -26.35 -10.85 -1.92
N LYS A 13 -26.86 -10.02 -2.84
CA LYS A 13 -26.02 -9.40 -3.88
C LYS A 13 -24.95 -8.62 -3.12
N THR A 14 -23.75 -9.20 -3.02
CA THR A 14 -22.66 -8.67 -2.21
C THR A 14 -22.07 -7.50 -2.97
N ASP A 15 -22.31 -6.30 -2.47
CA ASP A 15 -21.85 -5.04 -3.08
C ASP A 15 -20.35 -4.81 -2.84
N ALA A 16 -19.74 -3.89 -3.59
CA ALA A 16 -18.34 -3.48 -3.37
C ALA A 16 -18.07 -3.06 -1.91
N TYR A 17 -19.07 -2.51 -1.23
CA TYR A 17 -18.97 -2.13 0.18
C TYR A 17 -18.79 -3.35 1.10
N SER A 18 -19.49 -4.46 0.83
CA SER A 18 -19.34 -5.72 1.56
C SER A 18 -17.94 -6.33 1.39
N TYR A 19 -17.38 -6.25 0.18
CA TYR A 19 -16.02 -6.73 -0.08
C TYR A 19 -14.95 -5.81 0.51
N SER A 20 -15.10 -4.48 0.41
CA SER A 20 -14.23 -3.53 1.11
C SER A 20 -14.28 -3.73 2.63
N THR A 21 -15.47 -4.02 3.17
CA THR A 21 -15.65 -4.36 4.59
C THR A 21 -14.97 -5.68 4.94
N LEU A 22 -15.07 -6.70 4.07
CA LEU A 22 -14.37 -7.97 4.26
C LEU A 22 -12.85 -7.77 4.27
N ILE A 23 -12.29 -7.01 3.34
CA ILE A 23 -10.86 -6.69 3.31
C ILE A 23 -10.46 -5.92 4.58
N ALA A 24 -11.26 -4.95 5.02
CA ALA A 24 -11.04 -4.21 6.26
C ALA A 24 -11.19 -5.08 7.53
N ALA A 25 -12.04 -6.11 7.50
CA ALA A 25 -12.18 -7.09 8.57
C ALA A 25 -10.98 -8.05 8.61
N LEU A 26 -10.53 -8.53 7.45
CA LEU A 26 -9.31 -9.32 7.31
C LEU A 26 -8.09 -8.55 7.81
N LEU A 27 -8.04 -7.22 7.62
CA LEU A 27 -7.01 -6.33 8.18
C LEU A 27 -6.86 -6.39 9.70
N ARG A 28 -7.95 -6.67 10.40
CA ARG A 28 -7.99 -6.81 11.86
C ARG A 28 -7.70 -8.25 12.31
N SER A 29 -7.84 -9.22 11.43
CA SER A 29 -7.53 -10.62 11.71
C SER A 29 -6.02 -10.89 11.60
N ARG A 30 -5.44 -11.65 12.55
CA ARG A 30 -4.01 -12.06 12.51
C ARG A 30 -3.79 -13.34 11.68
N GLN A 31 -4.58 -13.56 10.63
CA GLN A 31 -4.42 -14.75 9.80
C GLN A 31 -3.22 -14.58 8.84
N TYR A 32 -2.34 -15.59 8.79
CA TYR A 32 -1.18 -15.60 7.90
C TYR A 32 -1.55 -15.43 6.41
N ASP A 33 -2.75 -15.84 6.02
CA ASP A 33 -3.22 -15.80 4.63
C ASP A 33 -4.09 -14.58 4.30
N ALA A 34 -4.25 -13.65 5.24
CA ALA A 34 -5.13 -12.49 5.08
C ALA A 34 -4.74 -11.62 3.87
N ALA A 35 -3.44 -11.46 3.60
CA ALA A 35 -2.95 -10.69 2.46
C ALA A 35 -3.30 -11.33 1.11
N ARG A 36 -3.14 -12.66 0.98
CA ARG A 36 -3.52 -13.38 -0.24
C ARG A 36 -5.02 -13.38 -0.45
N LYS A 37 -5.82 -13.52 0.62
CA LYS A 37 -7.27 -13.41 0.54
C LYS A 37 -7.71 -12.01 0.11
N ALA A 38 -7.14 -10.97 0.70
CA ALA A 38 -7.42 -9.58 0.32
C ALA A 38 -7.10 -9.32 -1.16
N GLN A 39 -5.93 -9.78 -1.63
CA GLN A 39 -5.54 -9.67 -3.03
C GLN A 39 -6.53 -10.40 -3.95
N HIS A 40 -6.87 -11.65 -3.64
CA HIS A 40 -7.80 -12.42 -4.45
C HIS A 40 -9.19 -11.79 -4.52
N THR A 41 -9.68 -11.23 -3.41
CA THR A 41 -10.93 -10.47 -3.38
C THR A 41 -10.85 -9.24 -4.28
N LEU A 42 -9.76 -8.48 -4.21
CA LEU A 42 -9.57 -7.30 -5.04
C LEU A 42 -9.51 -7.67 -6.54
N ASP A 43 -8.77 -8.72 -6.90
CA ASP A 43 -8.67 -9.21 -8.28
C ASP A 43 -10.04 -9.66 -8.80
N TYR A 44 -10.86 -10.28 -7.94
CA TYR A 44 -12.24 -10.66 -8.28
C TYR A 44 -13.12 -9.44 -8.52
N MET A 45 -13.08 -8.43 -7.64
CA MET A 45 -13.82 -7.18 -7.81
C MET A 45 -13.47 -6.49 -9.14
N GLU A 46 -12.18 -6.40 -9.47
CA GLU A 46 -11.72 -5.82 -10.74
C GLU A 46 -12.21 -6.62 -11.95
N LYS A 47 -12.19 -7.96 -11.87
CA LYS A 47 -12.66 -8.83 -12.95
C LYS A 47 -14.17 -8.64 -13.20
N MET A 48 -14.96 -8.56 -12.14
CA MET A 48 -16.40 -8.35 -12.25
C MET A 48 -16.72 -6.94 -12.76
N TYR A 49 -15.98 -5.93 -12.29
CA TYR A 49 -16.09 -4.57 -12.80
C TYR A 49 -15.76 -4.49 -14.30
N ALA A 50 -14.67 -5.14 -14.73
CA ALA A 50 -14.30 -5.22 -16.15
C ALA A 50 -15.33 -5.99 -17.00
N ALA A 51 -16.12 -6.87 -16.39
CA ALA A 51 -17.23 -7.56 -17.05
C ALA A 51 -18.52 -6.71 -17.13
N GLY A 52 -18.51 -5.47 -16.62
CA GLY A 52 -19.62 -4.52 -16.67
C GLY A 52 -20.43 -4.42 -15.38
N ASP A 53 -20.01 -5.07 -14.29
CA ASP A 53 -20.68 -4.96 -12.99
C ASP A 53 -20.18 -3.74 -12.20
N GLU A 54 -20.85 -2.60 -12.38
CA GLU A 54 -20.54 -1.35 -11.68
C GLU A 54 -20.59 -1.48 -10.14
N GLU A 55 -21.37 -2.42 -9.60
CA GLU A 55 -21.44 -2.64 -8.15
C GLU A 55 -20.19 -3.28 -7.57
N MET A 56 -19.34 -3.86 -8.42
CA MET A 56 -18.06 -4.49 -8.03
C MET A 56 -16.87 -3.56 -8.21
N LYS A 57 -17.10 -2.28 -8.53
CA LYS A 57 -16.05 -1.28 -8.73
C LYS A 57 -15.19 -1.14 -7.47
N PRO A 58 -13.91 -1.57 -7.49
CA PRO A 58 -13.05 -1.44 -6.33
C PRO A 58 -12.66 0.01 -6.10
N ASP A 59 -12.73 0.48 -4.86
CA ASP A 59 -12.41 1.84 -4.47
C ASP A 59 -11.01 1.95 -3.84
N LYS A 60 -10.57 3.18 -3.55
CA LYS A 60 -9.27 3.43 -2.91
C LYS A 60 -9.13 2.69 -1.57
N VAL A 61 -10.22 2.49 -0.84
CA VAL A 61 -10.22 1.79 0.45
C VAL A 61 -9.84 0.32 0.26
N ALA A 62 -10.37 -0.36 -0.76
CA ALA A 62 -10.04 -1.75 -1.08
C ALA A 62 -8.55 -1.91 -1.42
N TYR A 63 -7.99 -1.03 -2.25
CA TYR A 63 -6.56 -1.05 -2.58
C TYR A 63 -5.68 -0.77 -1.36
N ASN A 64 -5.93 0.33 -0.63
CA ASN A 64 -5.13 0.70 0.54
C ASN A 64 -5.21 -0.36 1.65
N SER A 65 -6.36 -1.00 1.83
CA SER A 65 -6.51 -2.08 2.81
C SER A 65 -5.73 -3.34 2.40
N THR A 66 -5.73 -3.69 1.12
CA THR A 66 -4.91 -4.79 0.58
C THR A 66 -3.41 -4.50 0.71
N LEU A 67 -2.99 -3.26 0.43
CA LEU A 67 -1.60 -2.82 0.62
C LEU A 67 -1.16 -2.92 2.09
N ARG A 68 -2.03 -2.48 3.02
CA ARG A 68 -1.79 -2.61 4.46
C ARG A 68 -1.71 -4.07 4.89
N MET A 69 -2.41 -4.98 4.22
CA MET A 69 -2.28 -6.41 4.48
C MET A 69 -0.93 -6.95 4.06
N TRP A 70 -0.44 -6.55 2.89
CA TRP A 70 0.93 -6.86 2.48
C TRP A 70 1.97 -6.28 3.46
N ALA A 71 1.76 -5.08 3.99
CA ALA A 71 2.64 -4.47 5.01
C ALA A 71 2.69 -5.21 6.35
N LYS A 72 1.65 -5.99 6.68
CA LYS A 72 1.61 -6.87 7.86
C LYS A 72 2.08 -8.29 7.56
N SER A 73 2.15 -8.67 6.28
CA SER A 73 2.59 -9.99 5.87
C SER A 73 4.09 -10.16 6.09
N THR A 74 4.49 -11.35 6.50
CA THR A 74 5.91 -11.75 6.61
C THR A 74 6.38 -12.50 5.36
N GLU A 75 5.53 -12.60 4.34
CA GLU A 75 5.86 -13.26 3.08
C GLU A 75 6.94 -12.49 2.30
N ARG A 76 7.93 -13.21 1.77
CA ARG A 76 8.98 -12.61 0.91
C ARG A 76 8.40 -11.92 -0.34
N LYS A 77 7.26 -12.39 -0.83
CA LYS A 77 6.57 -11.83 -2.00
C LYS A 77 5.78 -10.57 -1.70
N ALA A 78 5.61 -10.20 -0.43
CA ALA A 78 4.79 -9.05 -0.03
C ALA A 78 5.27 -7.74 -0.66
N ILE A 79 6.57 -7.57 -0.84
CA ILE A 79 7.16 -6.36 -1.44
C ILE A 79 6.78 -6.24 -2.91
N ASN A 80 7.01 -7.31 -3.68
CA ASN A 80 6.66 -7.34 -5.10
C ASN A 80 5.16 -7.11 -5.28
N LYS A 81 4.32 -7.70 -4.42
CA LYS A 81 2.86 -7.51 -4.45
C LYS A 81 2.44 -6.11 -4.07
N ALA A 82 3.10 -5.49 -3.09
CA ALA A 82 2.85 -4.10 -2.73
C ALA A 82 3.23 -3.13 -3.87
N ASP A 83 4.38 -3.35 -4.52
CA ASP A 83 4.79 -2.54 -5.68
C ASP A 83 3.84 -2.70 -6.87
N GLU A 84 3.49 -3.94 -7.22
CA GLU A 84 2.51 -4.25 -8.29
C GLU A 84 1.19 -3.54 -8.01
N LEU A 85 0.71 -3.57 -6.76
CA LEU A 85 -0.54 -2.95 -6.37
C LEU A 85 -0.52 -1.42 -6.49
N VAL A 86 0.56 -0.77 -6.06
CA VAL A 86 0.69 0.70 -6.18
C VAL A 86 0.89 1.12 -7.64
N ALA A 87 1.70 0.38 -8.41
CA ALA A 87 1.87 0.64 -9.85
C ALA A 87 0.52 0.53 -10.58
N ARG A 88 -0.30 -0.46 -10.22
CA ARG A 88 -1.64 -0.61 -10.76
C ARG A 88 -2.57 0.54 -10.40
N MET A 89 -2.54 1.04 -9.16
CA MET A 89 -3.28 2.26 -8.79
C MET A 89 -2.81 3.48 -9.60
N GLU A 90 -1.50 3.65 -9.79
CA GLU A 90 -0.95 4.74 -10.62
C GLU A 90 -1.44 4.63 -12.07
N GLU A 91 -1.41 3.43 -12.66
CA GLU A 91 -1.86 3.19 -14.03
C GLU A 91 -3.36 3.43 -14.20
N LEU A 92 -4.19 2.86 -13.32
CA LEU A 92 -5.65 3.07 -13.35
C LEU A 92 -6.02 4.54 -13.18
N SER A 93 -5.25 5.30 -12.37
CA SER A 93 -5.48 6.73 -12.19
C SER A 93 -5.07 7.60 -13.38
N LYS A 94 -4.19 7.11 -14.27
CA LYS A 94 -3.69 7.83 -15.46
C LYS A 94 -4.44 7.47 -16.73
N VAL A 95 -4.76 6.18 -16.90
CA VAL A 95 -5.28 5.62 -18.15
C VAL A 95 -6.81 5.68 -18.24
N GLY A 96 -7.52 5.94 -17.13
CA GLY A 96 -8.98 6.05 -17.12
C GLY A 96 -9.52 7.20 -16.28
N GLU A 97 -10.85 7.37 -16.28
CA GLU A 97 -11.59 8.32 -15.42
C GLU A 97 -11.50 7.99 -13.92
N ARG A 98 -10.66 7.04 -13.51
CA ARG A 98 -10.48 6.59 -12.13
C ARG A 98 -9.53 7.48 -11.33
N GLY A 99 -9.71 8.80 -11.42
CA GLY A 99 -8.98 9.77 -10.61
C GLY A 99 -9.18 9.55 -9.10
N ASP A 100 -10.27 8.88 -8.72
CA ASP A 100 -10.57 8.43 -7.36
C ASP A 100 -9.54 7.41 -6.82
N LEU A 101 -8.83 6.68 -7.70
CA LEU A 101 -7.80 5.71 -7.32
C LEU A 101 -6.38 6.30 -7.22
N ARG A 102 -6.20 7.61 -7.48
CA ARG A 102 -4.87 8.24 -7.40
C ARG A 102 -4.22 7.94 -6.05
N PRO A 103 -3.02 7.31 -6.03
CA PRO A 103 -2.27 7.07 -4.80
C PRO A 103 -2.07 8.35 -4.02
N ASP A 104 -2.29 8.27 -2.72
CA ASP A 104 -2.09 9.37 -1.79
C ASP A 104 -0.94 9.06 -0.83
N THR A 105 -0.73 9.96 0.13
CA THR A 105 0.38 9.83 1.08
C THR A 105 0.24 8.61 1.97
N LEU A 106 -0.98 8.15 2.26
CA LEU A 106 -1.18 6.90 2.99
C LEU A 106 -0.73 5.70 2.14
N THR A 107 -1.07 5.68 0.85
CA THR A 107 -0.63 4.62 -0.08
C THR A 107 0.89 4.52 -0.10
N TYR A 108 1.59 5.63 -0.36
CA TYR A 108 3.05 5.64 -0.46
C TYR A 108 3.75 5.39 0.89
N THR A 109 3.24 5.94 1.99
CA THR A 109 3.80 5.68 3.34
C THR A 109 3.69 4.19 3.68
N THR A 110 2.57 3.55 3.33
CA THR A 110 2.41 2.11 3.53
C THR A 110 3.39 1.31 2.68
N LEU A 111 3.65 1.74 1.44
CA LEU A 111 4.65 1.10 0.58
C LEU A 111 6.07 1.22 1.17
N ILE A 112 6.44 2.38 1.71
CA ILE A 112 7.74 2.56 2.41
C ILE A 112 7.84 1.60 3.60
N ASP A 113 6.79 1.42 4.39
CA ASP A 113 6.78 0.47 5.51
C ASP A 113 6.99 -0.99 5.06
N VAL A 114 6.39 -1.40 3.94
CA VAL A 114 6.63 -2.72 3.33
C VAL A 114 8.12 -2.88 2.96
N TRP A 115 8.68 -1.88 2.29
CA TRP A 115 10.10 -1.87 1.90
C TRP A 115 11.03 -1.88 3.12
N ALA A 116 10.76 -1.08 4.16
CA ALA A 116 11.55 -1.06 5.39
C ALA A 116 11.58 -2.43 6.08
N LYS A 117 10.44 -3.13 6.14
CA LYS A 117 10.34 -4.47 6.74
C LYS A 117 10.99 -5.58 5.93
N SER A 118 11.20 -5.35 4.61
CA SER A 118 11.82 -6.33 3.73
C SER A 118 13.24 -6.71 4.09
N ARG A 119 13.97 -5.78 4.75
CA ARG A 119 15.41 -5.86 5.00
C ARG A 119 16.25 -6.13 3.74
N ARG A 120 15.74 -5.75 2.56
CA ARG A 120 16.53 -5.81 1.32
C ARG A 120 17.57 -4.70 1.29
N ASP A 121 18.69 -4.95 0.62
CA ASP A 121 19.78 -3.98 0.49
C ASP A 121 19.36 -2.70 -0.26
N ASP A 122 18.36 -2.78 -1.12
CA ASP A 122 17.81 -1.66 -1.91
C ASP A 122 16.66 -0.91 -1.22
N ALA A 123 16.23 -1.35 -0.03
CA ALA A 123 15.07 -0.80 0.66
C ALA A 123 15.20 0.70 0.96
N GLY A 124 16.36 1.16 1.41
CA GLY A 124 16.62 2.57 1.69
C GLY A 124 16.51 3.46 0.45
N VAL A 125 17.09 3.02 -0.67
CA VAL A 125 17.04 3.75 -1.95
C VAL A 125 15.60 3.83 -2.48
N LYS A 126 14.85 2.73 -2.37
CA LYS A 126 13.44 2.70 -2.76
C LYS A 126 12.58 3.59 -1.87
N ALA A 127 12.81 3.57 -0.55
CA ALA A 127 12.12 4.44 0.38
C ALA A 127 12.34 5.93 0.07
N GLU A 128 13.57 6.35 -0.26
CA GLU A 128 13.86 7.72 -0.70
C GLU A 128 13.10 8.09 -1.98
N SER A 129 13.14 7.23 -3.00
CA SER A 129 12.43 7.50 -4.25
C SER A 129 10.91 7.61 -4.07
N ILE A 130 10.32 6.82 -3.16
CA ILE A 130 8.89 6.91 -2.84
C ILE A 130 8.60 8.19 -2.03
N LEU A 131 9.50 8.59 -1.14
CA LEU A 131 9.38 9.83 -0.37
C LEU A 131 9.40 11.07 -1.29
N GLU A 132 10.25 11.08 -2.31
CA GLU A 132 10.25 12.12 -3.35
C GLU A 132 8.89 12.22 -4.08
N LYS A 133 8.23 11.07 -4.33
CA LYS A 133 6.87 11.07 -4.89
C LYS A 133 5.86 11.73 -3.94
N ILE A 134 5.96 11.48 -2.64
CA ILE A 134 5.09 12.12 -1.62
C ILE A 134 5.30 13.64 -1.61
N GLU A 135 6.55 14.09 -1.67
CA GLU A 135 6.89 15.51 -1.70
C GLU A 135 6.34 16.18 -2.96
N LEU A 136 6.47 15.52 -4.12
CA LEU A 136 5.91 16.00 -5.39
C LEU A 136 4.38 16.10 -5.33
N LEU A 137 3.70 15.18 -4.63
CA LEU A 137 2.24 15.23 -4.47
C LEU A 137 1.77 16.43 -3.64
N HIS A 138 2.55 16.87 -2.66
CA HIS A 138 2.15 17.94 -1.75
C HIS A 138 2.50 19.34 -2.25
N GLY A 139 3.39 19.44 -3.25
CA GLY A 139 3.96 20.70 -3.68
C GLY A 139 4.93 21.23 -2.61
N THR A 140 6.06 21.77 -3.03
CA THR A 140 7.17 22.18 -2.15
C THR A 140 6.86 23.32 -1.18
N HIS A 141 5.61 23.79 -1.06
CA HIS A 141 5.26 25.07 -0.43
C HIS A 141 4.04 25.09 0.51
N ASP A 142 3.44 23.95 0.86
CA ASP A 142 2.26 23.96 1.75
C ASP A 142 2.60 23.33 3.11
N GLU A 143 3.07 24.18 4.05
CA GLU A 143 3.51 23.80 5.42
C GLU A 143 2.45 22.97 6.18
N LYS A 144 1.17 23.15 5.86
CA LYS A 144 0.06 22.43 6.51
C LYS A 144 -0.10 20.98 6.04
N LYS A 145 0.56 20.56 4.95
CA LYS A 145 0.58 19.18 4.44
C LYS A 145 1.87 18.42 4.78
N ALA A 146 2.74 18.97 5.63
CA ALA A 146 3.96 18.30 6.07
C ALA A 146 3.72 17.13 7.04
N VAL A 147 2.56 17.06 7.71
CA VAL A 147 2.28 16.07 8.76
C VAL A 147 2.31 14.61 8.28
N PRO A 148 1.75 14.24 7.10
CA PRO A 148 1.89 12.90 6.56
C PRO A 148 3.34 12.57 6.12
N ALA A 149 4.17 13.58 5.86
CA ALA A 149 5.57 13.38 5.48
C ALA A 149 6.38 12.82 6.65
N THR A 150 6.13 13.23 7.90
CA THR A 150 6.85 12.76 9.09
C THR A 150 6.83 11.23 9.25
N HIS A 151 5.68 10.59 9.02
CA HIS A 151 5.59 9.13 9.06
C HIS A 151 6.38 8.47 7.93
N ALA A 152 6.36 9.06 6.74
CA ALA A 152 7.13 8.58 5.59
C ALA A 152 8.64 8.75 5.80
N PHE A 153 9.09 9.88 6.36
CA PHE A 153 10.48 10.13 6.76
C PHE A 153 10.95 9.11 7.80
N ASN A 154 10.18 8.90 8.87
CA ASN A 154 10.51 7.91 9.89
C ASN A 154 10.60 6.49 9.31
N ALA A 155 9.68 6.12 8.42
CA ALA A 155 9.70 4.83 7.75
C ALA A 155 10.92 4.68 6.83
N ALA A 156 11.31 5.73 6.10
CA ALA A 156 12.51 5.74 5.25
C ALA A 156 13.81 5.69 6.06
N ILE A 157 13.89 6.41 7.18
CA ILE A 157 15.01 6.33 8.13
C ILE A 157 15.13 4.90 8.66
N ASN A 158 14.02 4.28 9.04
CA ASN A 158 14.00 2.88 9.48
C ASN A 158 14.41 1.92 8.36
N ALA A 159 14.05 2.19 7.10
CA ALA A 159 14.51 1.39 5.96
C ALA A 159 16.04 1.42 5.82
N TRP A 160 16.68 2.58 6.01
CA TRP A 160 18.15 2.67 6.02
C TRP A 160 18.79 2.02 7.26
N ALA A 161 18.14 2.12 8.42
CA ALA A 161 18.64 1.57 9.69
C ALA A 161 18.51 0.04 9.80
N SER A 162 17.51 -0.55 9.14
CA SER A 162 17.20 -1.98 9.22
C SER A 162 18.09 -2.86 8.32
N ILE A 163 18.94 -2.26 7.47
CA ILE A 163 19.91 -2.98 6.65
C ILE A 163 21.07 -3.44 7.54
N ASN A 164 21.19 -4.75 7.77
CA ASN A 164 22.14 -5.36 8.70
C ASN A 164 23.62 -5.27 8.27
N LYS A 165 23.92 -4.53 7.21
CA LYS A 165 25.28 -4.22 6.78
C LYS A 165 25.65 -2.87 7.38
N VAL A 166 26.58 -2.87 8.35
CA VAL A 166 27.17 -1.64 8.89
C VAL A 166 27.89 -0.91 7.76
N ASN A 167 27.17 0.01 7.12
CA ASN A 167 27.68 0.83 6.04
C ASN A 167 27.54 2.29 6.45
N LYS A 168 28.67 2.98 6.56
CA LYS A 168 28.71 4.43 6.89
C LYS A 168 27.79 5.24 5.97
N LYS A 169 27.62 4.81 4.71
CA LYS A 169 26.71 5.46 3.74
C LYS A 169 25.24 5.37 4.16
N ASN A 170 24.79 4.25 4.70
CA ASN A 170 23.40 4.07 5.14
C ASN A 170 23.10 4.98 6.34
N ALA A 171 24.03 5.05 7.30
CA ALA A 171 23.91 5.96 8.44
C ALA A 171 23.92 7.44 8.01
N GLN A 172 24.75 7.80 7.04
CA GLN A 172 24.78 9.15 6.46
C GLN A 172 23.45 9.50 5.79
N ARG A 173 22.86 8.58 5.01
CA ARG A 173 21.55 8.76 4.37
C ARG A 173 20.43 8.93 5.40
N ALA A 174 20.36 8.05 6.40
CA ALA A 174 19.39 8.17 7.50
C ALA A 174 19.50 9.53 8.23
N HIS A 175 20.74 9.98 8.51
CA HIS A 175 20.97 11.27 9.14
C HIS A 175 20.60 12.47 8.24
N ALA A 176 20.84 12.37 6.93
CA ALA A 176 20.43 13.39 5.97
C ALA A 176 18.91 13.53 5.90
N LEU A 177 18.18 12.41 5.92
CA LEU A 177 16.71 12.41 5.97
C LEU A 177 16.18 13.04 7.26
N LEU A 178 16.81 12.78 8.41
CA LEU A 178 16.43 13.39 9.69
C LEU A 178 16.61 14.92 9.64
N LYS A 179 17.76 15.41 9.17
CA LYS A 179 18.00 16.85 8.99
C LYS A 179 16.99 17.51 8.06
N ARG A 180 16.64 16.83 6.96
CA ARG A 180 15.63 17.32 6.02
C ARG A 180 14.25 17.42 6.67
N MET A 181 13.91 16.46 7.53
CA MET A 181 12.67 16.51 8.31
C MET A 181 12.65 17.68 9.30
N GLU A 182 13.74 17.95 10.03
CA GLU A 182 13.85 19.07 10.97
C GLU A 182 13.72 20.44 10.30
N GLN A 183 14.15 20.56 9.04
CA GLN A 183 14.02 21.80 8.26
C GLN A 183 12.59 22.08 7.78
N LEU A 184 11.70 21.09 7.84
CA LEU A 184 10.31 21.17 7.38
C LEU A 184 9.30 21.36 8.53
N THR A 185 9.76 21.37 9.79
CA THR A 185 8.96 21.57 11.02
C THR A 185 9.21 22.94 11.62
#